data_AF-A0A2J0LHW7-F1
#
_entry.id   AF-A0A2J0LHW7-F1
#
_cell.length_a   1.000
_cell.length_b   1.000
_cell.length_c   1.000
_cell.angle_alpha   90.00
_cell.angle_beta   90.00
_cell.angle_gamma   90.00
#
_symmetry.space_group_name_H-M   'P 1'
#
loop_
_entity.id
_entity.type
_entity.pdbx_description
1 polymer ?
#
loop_
_entity_poly.entity_id
_entity_poly.type
_entity_poly.pdbx_seq_one_letter_code
_entity_poly.pdbx_strand_id
1 'polypeptide(L)'
;MIEILEKKSALVQKHNRELLIGFCALLAIAIRLLFPAKMNGEIFLINLFLFLLFPWLVIRYLLKENAKNFGISRGNHKRGLVFSAIFIVAFCLINYFIVHKFNLRNHLQISPDIVRSFWVFLWFQLAISLPAHFSWEFFFRGFLQLGLEKKIGKYAIILQALAQTALYARSSWVIIALIGLSSLAAGVIAGQSRSIFYSFLSMWLISVSLDIMIIRYIHQAI
;
A
#
# COMPACT_ATOMS: atom_id res chain seq x y z
N MET A 1 -7.35 34.05 29.23
CA MET A 1 -7.36 34.60 27.85
C MET A 1 -6.21 34.07 27.00
N ILE A 2 -4.97 34.06 27.50
CA ILE A 2 -3.78 33.52 26.80
C ILE A 2 -3.93 32.01 26.49
N GLU A 3 -4.38 31.21 27.47
CA GLU A 3 -4.58 29.76 27.31
C GLU A 3 -5.63 29.40 26.24
N ILE A 4 -6.67 30.24 26.07
CA ILE A 4 -7.70 30.05 25.04
C ILE A 4 -7.13 30.37 23.65
N LEU A 5 -6.26 31.37 23.54
CA LEU A 5 -5.60 31.75 22.29
C LEU A 5 -4.57 30.69 21.84
N GLU A 6 -3.79 30.15 22.77
CA GLU A 6 -2.86 29.04 22.49
C GLU A 6 -3.60 27.79 22.03
N LYS A 7 -4.69 27.43 22.71
CA LYS A 7 -5.52 26.28 22.33
C LYS A 7 -6.14 26.46 20.95
N LYS A 8 -6.58 27.68 20.60
CA LYS A 8 -7.12 28.02 19.27
C LYS A 8 -6.04 27.93 18.18
N SER A 9 -4.83 28.44 18.44
CA SER A 9 -3.69 28.37 17.53
C SER A 9 -3.28 26.92 17.22
N ALA A 10 -3.16 26.07 18.24
CA ALA A 10 -2.83 24.66 18.08
C ALA A 10 -3.91 23.89 17.28
N LEU A 11 -5.19 24.22 17.48
CA LEU A 11 -6.30 23.60 16.76
C LEU A 11 -6.31 24.00 15.27
N VAL A 12 -6.01 25.26 14.96
CA VAL A 12 -5.88 25.75 13.58
C VAL A 12 -4.68 25.11 12.88
N GLN A 13 -3.54 25.03 13.56
CA GLN A 13 -2.33 24.41 13.02
C GLN A 13 -2.55 22.91 12.74
N LYS A 14 -3.26 22.21 13.64
CA LYS A 14 -3.68 20.83 13.42
C LYS A 14 -4.61 20.72 12.21
N HIS A 15 -5.66 21.54 12.13
CA HIS A 15 -6.59 21.49 11.00
C HIS A 15 -5.91 21.68 9.64
N ASN A 16 -4.93 22.60 9.55
CA ASN A 16 -4.17 22.85 8.34
C ASN A 16 -3.25 21.68 7.95
N ARG A 17 -2.71 20.97 8.94
CA ARG A 17 -1.84 19.79 8.74
C ARG A 17 -2.58 18.67 8.01
N GLU A 18 -3.76 18.27 8.49
CA GLU A 18 -4.51 17.18 7.86
C GLU A 18 -5.10 17.58 6.50
N LEU A 19 -5.48 18.86 6.33
CA LEU A 19 -5.87 19.37 5.02
C LEU A 19 -4.72 19.28 4.02
N LEU A 20 -3.49 19.62 4.43
CA LEU A 20 -2.32 19.50 3.55
C LEU A 20 -2.06 18.04 3.15
N ILE A 21 -2.12 17.11 4.10
CA ILE A 21 -1.96 15.67 3.82
C ILE A 21 -3.02 15.20 2.82
N GLY A 22 -4.29 15.53 3.08
CA GLY A 22 -5.40 15.16 2.20
C GLY A 22 -5.25 15.75 0.79
N PHE A 23 -4.91 17.04 0.69
CA PHE A 23 -4.67 17.71 -0.59
C PHE A 23 -3.51 17.08 -1.37
N CYS A 24 -2.36 16.86 -0.73
CA CYS A 24 -1.21 16.21 -1.35
C CYS A 24 -1.53 14.77 -1.79
N ALA A 25 -2.29 14.03 -0.99
CA ALA A 25 -2.69 12.68 -1.35
C ALA A 25 -3.65 12.65 -2.55
N LEU A 26 -4.66 13.54 -2.57
CA LEU A 26 -5.57 13.68 -3.69
C LEU A 26 -4.83 14.11 -4.97
N LEU A 27 -3.89 15.04 -4.85
CA LEU A 27 -3.05 15.48 -5.97
C LEU A 27 -2.23 14.30 -6.53
N ALA A 28 -1.59 13.51 -5.67
CA ALA A 28 -0.83 12.35 -6.08
C ALA A 28 -1.71 11.31 -6.79
N ILE A 29 -2.88 10.99 -6.24
CA ILE A 29 -3.84 10.08 -6.84
C ILE A 29 -4.35 10.61 -8.19
N ALA A 30 -4.66 11.91 -8.27
CA ALA A 30 -5.12 12.55 -9.50
C ALA A 30 -4.05 12.49 -10.60
N ILE A 31 -2.78 12.78 -10.27
CA ILE A 31 -1.65 12.65 -11.21
C ILE A 31 -1.57 11.20 -11.73
N ARG A 32 -1.69 10.20 -10.85
CA ARG A 32 -1.63 8.78 -11.24
C ARG A 32 -2.78 8.35 -12.16
N LEU A 33 -3.96 8.95 -12.00
CA LEU A 33 -5.15 8.68 -12.82
C LEU A 33 -5.10 9.40 -14.19
N LEU A 34 -4.57 10.63 -14.22
CA LEU A 34 -4.45 11.45 -15.43
C LEU A 34 -3.30 11.00 -16.33
N PHE A 35 -2.19 10.53 -15.74
CA PHE A 35 -1.00 10.07 -16.45
C PHE A 35 -0.80 8.55 -16.24
N PRO A 36 -1.60 7.69 -16.89
CA PRO A 36 -1.37 6.25 -16.84
C PRO A 36 -0.07 5.91 -17.58
N ALA A 37 0.93 5.43 -16.84
CA ALA A 37 2.16 4.91 -17.44
C ALA A 37 1.85 3.71 -18.34
N LYS A 38 2.52 3.65 -19.50
CA LYS A 38 2.31 2.63 -20.52
C LYS A 38 3.38 1.53 -20.45
N MET A 39 4.58 1.88 -19.98
CA MET A 39 5.68 0.93 -19.84
C MET A 39 5.91 0.52 -18.38
N ASN A 40 6.31 -0.73 -18.15
CA ASN A 40 6.56 -1.27 -16.80
C ASN A 40 7.61 -0.44 -16.01
N GLY A 41 8.64 0.06 -16.68
CA GLY A 41 9.66 0.92 -16.06
C GLY A 41 9.13 2.28 -15.62
N GLU A 42 8.24 2.90 -16.41
CA GLU A 42 7.57 4.16 -16.06
C GLU A 42 6.69 3.98 -14.82
N ILE A 43 5.95 2.86 -14.73
CA ILE A 43 5.10 2.54 -13.57
C ILE A 43 5.94 2.46 -12.30
N PHE A 44 7.09 1.79 -12.37
CA PHE A 44 8.00 1.67 -11.23
C PHE A 44 8.51 3.04 -10.76
N LEU A 45 9.01 3.86 -11.69
CA LEU A 45 9.52 5.20 -11.37
C LEU A 45 8.42 6.10 -10.80
N ILE A 46 7.24 6.15 -11.43
CA ILE A 46 6.10 6.93 -10.94
C ILE A 46 5.74 6.50 -9.51
N ASN A 47 5.67 5.20 -9.23
CA ASN A 47 5.36 4.73 -7.88
C ASN A 47 6.42 5.18 -6.87
N LEU A 48 7.71 5.10 -7.21
CA LEU A 48 8.79 5.54 -6.32
C LEU A 48 8.74 7.06 -6.08
N PHE A 49 8.60 7.86 -7.13
CA PHE A 49 8.58 9.31 -7.01
C PHE A 49 7.32 9.82 -6.33
N LEU A 50 6.15 9.32 -6.74
CA LEU A 50 4.86 9.84 -6.31
C LEU A 50 4.40 9.29 -4.96
N PHE A 51 4.72 8.03 -4.67
CA PHE A 51 4.27 7.36 -3.44
C PHE A 51 5.37 7.19 -2.38
N LEU A 52 6.65 7.40 -2.71
CA LEU A 52 7.72 7.46 -1.70
C LEU A 52 8.34 8.84 -1.57
N LEU A 53 8.94 9.36 -2.65
CA LEU A 53 9.73 10.60 -2.55
C LEU A 53 8.84 11.81 -2.22
N PHE A 54 7.74 11.99 -2.95
CA PHE A 54 6.81 13.10 -2.75
C PHE A 54 6.25 13.16 -1.32
N PRO A 55 5.61 12.12 -0.76
CA PRO A 55 5.12 12.18 0.62
C PRO A 55 6.25 12.36 1.64
N TRP A 56 7.44 11.80 1.40
CA TRP A 56 8.59 12.01 2.28
C TRP A 56 9.05 13.48 2.29
N LEU A 57 9.09 14.13 1.12
CA LEU A 57 9.40 15.56 1.00
C LEU A 57 8.33 16.41 1.71
N VAL A 58 7.05 16.08 1.54
CA VAL A 58 5.95 16.77 2.23
C VAL A 58 6.10 16.66 3.75
N ILE A 59 6.39 15.46 4.26
CA ILE A 59 6.61 15.23 5.70
C ILE A 59 7.79 16.07 6.23
N ARG A 60 8.92 16.06 5.50
CA ARG A 60 10.15 16.69 5.97
C ARG A 60 10.15 18.21 5.85
N TYR A 61 9.65 18.75 4.73
CA TYR A 61 9.78 20.17 4.41
C TYR A 61 8.52 20.98 4.70
N LEU A 62 7.33 20.43 4.43
CA LEU A 62 6.07 21.16 4.64
C LEU A 62 5.49 20.91 6.04
N LEU A 63 5.39 19.64 6.44
CA LEU A 63 4.85 19.27 7.75
C LEU A 63 5.88 19.43 8.88
N LYS A 64 7.18 19.33 8.56
CA LYS A 64 8.30 19.37 9.51
C LYS A 64 8.12 18.36 10.67
N GLU A 65 7.56 17.18 10.35
CA GLU A 65 7.30 16.12 11.31
C GLU A 65 8.30 14.96 11.18
N ASN A 66 8.42 14.16 12.24
CA ASN A 66 9.24 12.95 12.18
C ASN A 66 8.52 11.83 11.41
N ALA A 67 9.25 11.14 10.52
CA ALA A 67 8.72 9.99 9.77
C ALA A 67 8.19 8.84 10.64
N LYS A 68 8.63 8.75 11.91
CA LYS A 68 8.07 7.84 12.92
C LYS A 68 6.56 8.04 13.12
N ASN A 69 6.04 9.27 12.99
CA ASN A 69 4.61 9.57 13.10
C ASN A 69 3.80 8.98 11.93
N PHE A 70 4.46 8.60 10.85
CA PHE A 70 3.88 8.00 9.65
C PHE A 70 4.26 6.51 9.56
N GLY A 71 4.57 5.87 10.70
CA GLY A 71 4.75 4.43 10.77
C GLY A 71 6.13 3.92 10.35
N ILE A 72 7.11 4.79 10.05
CA ILE A 72 8.52 4.38 9.97
C ILE A 72 9.07 4.17 11.38
N SER A 73 8.56 3.14 12.04
CA SER A 73 8.94 2.73 13.39
C SER A 73 8.71 1.23 13.58
N ARG A 74 9.27 0.63 14.62
CA ARG A 74 8.98 -0.78 14.96
C ARG A 74 7.58 -0.98 15.54
N GLY A 75 6.96 0.07 16.08
CA GLY A 75 5.62 0.02 16.66
C GLY A 75 5.41 -1.12 17.67
N ASN A 76 4.18 -1.64 17.74
CA ASN A 76 3.83 -2.82 18.52
C ASN A 76 4.07 -4.10 17.70
N HIS A 77 5.24 -4.70 17.90
CA HIS A 77 5.67 -5.90 17.18
C HIS A 77 4.76 -7.11 17.40
N LYS A 78 4.24 -7.33 18.61
CA LYS A 78 3.35 -8.46 18.89
C LYS A 78 2.07 -8.37 18.06
N ARG A 79 1.41 -7.21 18.08
CA ARG A 79 0.21 -6.97 17.26
C ARG A 79 0.55 -7.03 15.77
N GLY A 80 1.65 -6.40 15.35
CA GLY A 80 2.10 -6.45 13.97
C GLY A 80 2.25 -7.87 13.45
N LEU A 81 2.98 -8.72 14.15
CA LEU A 81 3.22 -10.11 13.74
C LEU A 81 1.94 -10.95 13.77
N VAL A 82 1.10 -10.82 14.80
CA VAL A 82 -0.16 -11.59 14.90
C VAL A 82 -1.11 -11.25 13.75
N PHE A 83 -1.37 -9.96 13.51
CA PHE A 83 -2.25 -9.56 12.41
C PHE A 83 -1.63 -9.88 11.04
N SER A 84 -0.31 -9.73 10.88
CA SER A 84 0.39 -10.13 9.66
C SER A 84 0.19 -11.61 9.37
N ALA A 85 0.44 -12.49 10.34
CA ALA A 85 0.29 -13.93 10.17
C ALA A 85 -1.15 -14.31 9.80
N ILE A 86 -2.15 -13.74 10.50
CA ILE A 86 -3.58 -13.99 10.21
C ILE A 86 -3.91 -13.62 8.77
N PHE A 87 -3.53 -12.41 8.32
CA PHE A 87 -3.86 -11.96 6.97
C PHE A 87 -3.05 -12.66 5.89
N ILE A 88 -1.77 -12.96 6.11
CA ILE A 88 -0.96 -13.74 5.16
C ILE A 88 -1.61 -15.11 4.93
N VAL A 89 -1.98 -15.83 5.99
CA VAL A 89 -2.64 -17.14 5.87
C VAL A 89 -3.98 -17.01 5.14
N ALA A 90 -4.81 -16.04 5.54
CA ALA A 90 -6.12 -15.83 4.92
C ALA A 90 -6.00 -15.51 3.41
N PHE A 91 -5.10 -14.59 3.03
CA PHE A 91 -4.91 -14.21 1.63
C PHE A 91 -4.24 -15.31 0.81
N CYS A 92 -3.31 -16.09 1.37
CA CYS A 92 -2.76 -17.26 0.68
C CYS A 92 -3.84 -18.29 0.35
N LEU A 93 -4.78 -18.55 1.28
CA LEU A 93 -5.91 -19.44 1.02
C LEU A 93 -6.83 -18.87 -0.07
N ILE A 94 -7.16 -17.58 0.01
CA ILE A 94 -7.97 -16.89 -1.00
C ILE A 94 -7.30 -16.99 -2.38
N ASN A 95 -6.01 -16.67 -2.48
CA ASN A 95 -5.22 -16.75 -3.71
C ASN A 95 -5.23 -18.17 -4.30
N TYR A 96 -5.08 -19.19 -3.46
CA TYR A 96 -5.16 -20.58 -3.90
C TYR A 96 -6.51 -20.90 -4.56
N PHE A 97 -7.63 -20.57 -3.91
CA PHE A 97 -8.95 -20.79 -4.49
C PHE A 97 -9.16 -20.02 -5.79
N ILE A 98 -8.66 -18.79 -5.87
CA ILE A 98 -8.79 -17.91 -7.02
C ILE A 98 -8.02 -18.46 -8.22
N VAL A 99 -6.76 -18.86 -8.04
CA VAL A 99 -5.94 -19.43 -9.11
C VAL A 99 -6.56 -20.73 -9.64
N HIS A 100 -7.05 -21.60 -8.75
CA HIS A 100 -7.59 -22.90 -9.15
C HIS A 100 -9.02 -22.85 -9.72
N LYS A 101 -9.90 -21.95 -9.24
CA LYS A 101 -11.31 -21.92 -9.65
C LYS A 101 -11.64 -20.87 -10.71
N PHE A 102 -10.96 -19.72 -10.72
CA PHE A 102 -11.37 -18.60 -11.57
C PHE A 102 -10.65 -18.51 -12.92
N ASN A 103 -9.84 -19.52 -13.28
CA ASN A 103 -9.11 -19.62 -14.55
C ASN A 103 -8.55 -18.26 -15.03
N LEU A 104 -7.87 -17.56 -14.12
CA LEU A 104 -7.37 -16.19 -14.32
C LEU A 104 -6.17 -16.11 -15.28
N ARG A 105 -5.94 -17.14 -16.10
CA ARG A 105 -4.84 -17.25 -17.07
C ARG A 105 -4.73 -16.02 -17.98
N ASN A 106 -5.88 -15.44 -18.34
CA ASN A 106 -5.95 -14.28 -19.24
C ASN A 106 -5.89 -12.92 -18.52
N HIS A 107 -6.01 -12.90 -17.19
CA HIS A 107 -6.06 -11.66 -16.41
C HIS A 107 -4.80 -11.41 -15.59
N LEU A 108 -4.02 -12.45 -15.28
CA LEU A 108 -2.77 -12.37 -14.52
C LEU A 108 -1.59 -12.46 -15.49
N GLN A 109 -1.16 -11.31 -16.01
CA GLN A 109 -0.03 -11.21 -16.93
C GLN A 109 1.29 -11.29 -16.16
N ILE A 110 1.85 -12.49 -16.00
CA ILE A 110 3.26 -12.65 -15.59
C ILE A 110 4.12 -12.73 -16.84
N SER A 111 5.22 -11.97 -16.88
CA SER A 111 6.16 -12.02 -18.01
C SER A 111 6.72 -13.45 -18.19
N PRO A 112 6.77 -13.99 -19.43
CA PRO A 112 7.30 -15.33 -19.70
C PRO A 112 8.72 -15.55 -19.16
N ASP A 113 9.55 -14.52 -19.10
CA ASP A 113 10.94 -14.60 -18.63
C ASP A 113 11.03 -14.86 -17.12
N ILE A 114 10.05 -14.36 -16.36
CA ILE A 114 9.94 -14.57 -14.90
C ILE A 114 9.55 -16.03 -14.61
N VAL A 115 8.76 -16.64 -15.50
CA VAL A 115 8.33 -18.04 -15.36
C VAL A 115 9.48 -19.02 -15.60
N ARG A 116 10.42 -18.67 -16.48
CA ARG A 116 11.48 -19.59 -16.96
C ARG A 116 12.73 -19.66 -16.07
N SER A 117 12.98 -18.66 -15.21
CA SER A 117 14.20 -18.63 -14.40
C SER A 117 13.92 -18.19 -12.96
N PHE A 118 14.24 -19.07 -12.01
CA PHE A 118 14.15 -18.78 -10.58
C PHE A 118 14.99 -17.56 -10.18
N TRP A 119 16.17 -17.39 -10.77
CA TRP A 119 17.05 -16.25 -10.49
C TRP A 119 16.45 -14.93 -10.98
N VAL A 120 15.85 -14.92 -12.17
CA VAL A 120 15.16 -13.73 -12.70
C VAL A 120 13.94 -13.39 -11.84
N PHE A 121 13.17 -14.40 -11.42
CA PHE A 121 12.08 -14.23 -10.46
C PHE A 121 12.56 -13.61 -9.15
N LEU A 122 13.61 -14.17 -8.53
CA LEU A 122 14.13 -13.68 -7.25
C LEU A 122 14.64 -12.23 -7.37
N TRP A 123 15.37 -11.91 -8.43
CA TRP A 123 15.81 -10.55 -8.72
C TRP A 123 14.65 -9.58 -8.89
N PHE A 124 13.63 -9.97 -9.66
CA PHE A 124 12.43 -9.15 -9.84
C PHE A 124 11.72 -8.88 -8.50
N GLN A 125 11.55 -9.92 -7.67
CA GLN A 125 10.86 -9.79 -6.39
C GLN A 125 11.59 -8.87 -5.42
N LEU A 126 12.92 -8.94 -5.37
CA LEU A 126 13.73 -8.17 -4.43
C LEU A 126 14.07 -6.76 -4.93
N ALA A 127 14.38 -6.59 -6.22
CA ALA A 127 14.84 -5.31 -6.75
C ALA A 127 13.70 -4.41 -7.23
N ILE A 128 12.58 -4.98 -7.69
CA ILE A 128 11.48 -4.22 -8.28
C ILE A 128 10.23 -4.30 -7.40
N SER A 129 9.75 -5.51 -7.11
CA SER A 129 8.49 -5.70 -6.35
C SER A 129 8.59 -5.15 -4.92
N LEU A 130 9.70 -5.42 -4.22
CA LEU A 130 9.88 -5.03 -2.83
C LEU A 130 9.92 -3.50 -2.63
N PRO A 131 10.73 -2.70 -3.37
CA PRO A 131 10.68 -1.24 -3.26
C PRO A 131 9.34 -0.63 -3.70
N ALA A 132 8.68 -1.22 -4.71
CA ALA A 132 7.36 -0.77 -5.15
C ALA A 132 6.31 -0.96 -4.05
N HIS A 133 6.27 -2.13 -3.40
CA HIS A 133 5.39 -2.39 -2.28
C HIS A 133 5.68 -1.48 -1.08
N PHE A 134 6.95 -1.24 -0.78
CA PHE A 134 7.32 -0.32 0.30
C PHE A 134 6.82 1.10 0.03
N SER A 135 7.02 1.61 -1.20
CA SER A 135 6.57 2.93 -1.61
C SER A 135 5.05 3.06 -1.52
N TRP A 136 4.35 2.03 -2.00
CA TRP A 136 2.89 1.97 -1.95
C TRP A 136 2.36 2.02 -0.51
N GLU A 137 2.94 1.21 0.37
CA GLU A 137 2.54 1.12 1.78
C GLU A 137 2.91 2.38 2.56
N PHE A 138 4.05 2.98 2.25
CA PHE A 138 4.44 4.25 2.83
C PHE A 138 3.43 5.35 2.51
N PHE A 139 2.93 5.43 1.27
CA PHE A 139 1.91 6.41 0.91
C PHE A 139 0.55 6.12 1.58
N PHE A 140 -0.01 4.93 1.39
CA PHE A 140 -1.38 4.65 1.84
C PHE A 140 -1.47 4.47 3.36
N ARG A 141 -0.55 3.71 3.98
CA ARG A 141 -0.61 3.39 5.42
C ARG A 141 0.14 4.43 6.23
N GLY A 142 1.29 4.86 5.75
CA GLY A 142 2.08 5.88 6.42
C GLY A 142 1.46 7.27 6.26
N PHE A 143 1.66 7.86 5.09
CA PHE A 143 1.32 9.25 4.79
C PHE A 143 -0.18 9.54 4.92
N LEU A 144 -1.03 8.73 4.28
CA LEU A 144 -2.47 8.96 4.25
C LEU A 144 -3.17 8.47 5.52
N GLN A 145 -3.06 7.18 5.85
CA GLN A 145 -3.80 6.61 6.99
C GLN A 145 -3.32 7.15 8.33
N LEU A 146 -2.07 6.87 8.74
CA LEU A 146 -1.54 7.31 10.03
C LEU A 146 -1.46 8.84 10.10
N GLY A 147 -1.22 9.49 8.96
CA GLY A 147 -1.24 10.95 8.85
C GLY A 147 -2.61 11.57 9.16
N LEU A 148 -3.72 11.01 8.62
CA LEU A 148 -5.07 11.52 8.84
C LEU A 148 -5.76 10.97 10.09
N GLU A 149 -5.26 9.86 10.66
CA GLU A 149 -5.85 9.23 11.84
C GLU A 149 -5.99 10.19 13.04
N LYS A 150 -5.11 11.20 13.15
CA LYS A 150 -5.21 12.23 14.21
C LYS A 150 -6.51 13.05 14.15
N LYS A 151 -7.18 13.13 12.99
CA LYS A 151 -8.42 13.90 12.76
C LYS A 151 -9.64 13.01 12.60
N ILE A 152 -9.53 11.95 11.79
CA ILE A 152 -10.68 11.08 11.46
C ILE A 152 -10.64 9.73 12.18
N GLY A 153 -9.63 9.48 13.02
CA GLY A 153 -9.51 8.24 13.79
C GLY A 153 -9.47 7.00 12.89
N LYS A 154 -10.12 5.92 13.35
CA LYS A 154 -10.12 4.63 12.65
C LYS A 154 -10.74 4.68 11.25
N TYR A 155 -11.56 5.68 10.93
CA TYR A 155 -12.11 5.87 9.59
C TYR A 155 -11.01 6.14 8.54
N ALA A 156 -9.80 6.53 8.96
CA ALA A 156 -8.64 6.62 8.08
C ALA A 156 -8.33 5.29 7.36
N ILE A 157 -8.62 4.14 7.99
CA ILE A 157 -8.44 2.80 7.40
C ILE A 157 -9.37 2.61 6.19
N ILE A 158 -10.61 3.09 6.29
CA ILE A 158 -11.58 2.97 5.20
C ILE A 158 -11.22 3.97 4.11
N LEU A 159 -10.88 5.21 4.47
CA LEU A 159 -10.53 6.26 3.51
C LEU A 159 -9.32 5.86 2.65
N GLN A 160 -8.24 5.37 3.25
CA GLN A 160 -7.07 4.92 2.49
C GLN A 160 -7.38 3.72 1.60
N ALA A 161 -8.24 2.80 2.06
CA ALA A 161 -8.61 1.62 1.27
C ALA A 161 -9.45 2.01 0.05
N LEU A 162 -10.40 2.93 0.21
CA LEU A 162 -11.17 3.48 -0.90
C LEU A 162 -10.28 4.22 -1.89
N ALA A 163 -9.36 5.06 -1.39
CA ALA A 163 -8.41 5.80 -2.22
C ALA A 163 -7.50 4.85 -3.03
N GLN A 164 -7.00 3.79 -2.40
CA GLN A 164 -6.20 2.77 -3.08
C GLN A 164 -7.00 2.00 -4.12
N THR A 165 -8.22 1.58 -3.77
CA THR A 165 -9.09 0.81 -4.66
C THR A 165 -9.54 1.62 -5.87
N ALA A 166 -9.73 2.93 -5.71
CA ALA A 166 -10.11 3.84 -6.78
C ALA A 166 -9.07 3.87 -7.93
N LEU A 167 -7.78 3.64 -7.64
CA LEU A 167 -6.75 3.54 -8.67
C LEU A 167 -6.96 2.36 -9.64
N TYR A 168 -7.77 1.38 -9.25
CA TYR A 168 -8.07 0.18 -10.02
C TYR A 168 -9.51 0.13 -10.53
N ALA A 169 -10.25 1.24 -10.49
CA ALA A 169 -11.66 1.29 -10.89
C ALA A 169 -11.96 0.84 -12.33
N ARG A 170 -10.95 0.81 -13.22
CA ARG A 170 -11.06 0.31 -14.60
C ARG A 170 -10.77 -1.19 -14.75
N SER A 171 -10.44 -1.87 -13.66
CA SER A 171 -10.13 -3.31 -13.64
C SER A 171 -11.40 -4.15 -13.51
N SER A 172 -11.29 -5.48 -13.64
CA SER A 172 -12.42 -6.38 -13.39
C SER A 172 -12.89 -6.30 -11.94
N TRP A 173 -14.17 -6.61 -11.70
CA TRP A 173 -14.76 -6.61 -10.34
C TRP A 173 -13.96 -7.47 -9.36
N VAL A 174 -13.44 -8.62 -9.82
CA VAL A 174 -12.62 -9.51 -8.99
C VAL A 174 -11.35 -8.82 -8.52
N ILE A 175 -10.65 -8.11 -9.41
CA ILE A 175 -9.44 -7.34 -9.07
C ILE A 175 -9.78 -6.22 -8.09
N ILE A 176 -10.86 -5.48 -8.34
CA ILE A 176 -11.32 -4.40 -7.45
C ILE A 176 -11.61 -4.94 -6.05
N ALA A 177 -12.32 -6.07 -5.94
CA ALA A 177 -12.65 -6.70 -4.66
C ALA A 177 -11.39 -7.16 -3.91
N LEU A 178 -10.43 -7.79 -4.60
CA LEU A 178 -9.18 -8.25 -4.00
C LEU A 178 -8.33 -7.09 -3.49
N ILE A 179 -8.23 -6.02 -4.27
CA ILE A 179 -7.49 -4.82 -3.89
C ILE A 179 -8.20 -4.13 -2.73
N GLY A 180 -9.52 -4.02 -2.73
CA GLY A 180 -10.28 -3.45 -1.61
C GLY A 180 -10.05 -4.22 -0.30
N LEU A 181 -10.18 -5.55 -0.34
CA LEU A 181 -9.97 -6.42 0.82
C LEU A 181 -8.53 -6.36 1.34
N SER A 182 -7.54 -6.51 0.44
CA SER A 182 -6.12 -6.42 0.83
C SER A 182 -5.78 -5.04 1.37
N SER A 183 -6.38 -3.99 0.80
CA SER A 183 -6.15 -2.62 1.27
C SER A 183 -6.67 -2.39 2.69
N LEU A 184 -7.83 -2.95 3.02
CA LEU A 184 -8.39 -2.91 4.37
C LEU A 184 -7.53 -3.72 5.34
N ALA A 185 -7.13 -4.94 4.96
CA ALA A 185 -6.27 -5.80 5.78
C ALA A 185 -4.94 -5.12 6.12
N ALA A 186 -4.25 -4.59 5.11
CA ALA A 186 -3.02 -3.82 5.26
C ALA A 186 -3.23 -2.60 6.19
N GLY A 187 -4.35 -1.89 6.02
CA GLY A 187 -4.69 -0.77 6.90
C GLY A 187 -4.92 -1.18 8.37
N VAL A 188 -5.54 -2.34 8.61
CA VAL A 188 -5.69 -2.92 9.96
C VAL A 188 -4.33 -3.27 10.56
N ILE A 189 -3.45 -3.93 9.80
CA ILE A 189 -2.10 -4.29 10.25
C ILE A 189 -1.33 -3.03 10.67
N ALA A 190 -1.30 -2.01 9.81
CA ALA A 190 -0.60 -0.76 10.08
C ALA A 190 -1.21 0.02 11.25
N GLY A 191 -2.56 0.05 11.35
CA GLY A 191 -3.26 0.73 12.44
C GLY A 191 -3.02 0.08 13.80
N GLN A 192 -3.00 -1.25 13.87
CA GLN A 192 -2.79 -1.99 15.11
C GLN A 192 -1.32 -2.03 15.54
N SER A 193 -0.41 -2.10 14.58
CA SER A 193 1.03 -2.14 14.85
C SER A 193 1.65 -0.76 14.99
N ARG A 194 1.03 0.31 14.47
CA ARG A 194 1.65 1.64 14.34
C ARG A 194 2.94 1.62 13.51
N SER A 195 3.03 0.68 12.57
CA SER A 195 4.22 0.46 11.75
C SER A 195 3.83 -0.01 10.36
N ILE A 196 4.41 0.62 9.34
CA ILE A 196 4.20 0.22 7.95
C ILE A 196 4.94 -1.08 7.62
N PHE A 197 6.01 -1.42 8.33
CA PHE A 197 6.88 -2.55 7.97
C PHE A 197 6.15 -3.89 8.00
N TYR A 198 5.26 -4.10 8.97
CA TYR A 198 4.47 -5.33 9.05
C TYR A 198 3.45 -5.43 7.91
N SER A 199 2.78 -4.32 7.60
CA SER A 199 1.82 -4.26 6.51
C SER A 199 2.52 -4.50 5.16
N PHE A 200 3.63 -3.79 4.93
CA PHE A 200 4.46 -3.93 3.75
C PHE A 200 4.98 -5.34 3.54
N LEU A 201 5.61 -5.93 4.56
CA LEU A 201 6.16 -7.27 4.41
C LEU A 201 5.05 -8.29 4.19
N SER A 202 3.90 -8.13 4.84
CA SER A 202 2.75 -9.01 4.63
C SER A 202 2.21 -8.93 3.21
N MET A 203 1.97 -7.73 2.70
CA MET A 203 1.43 -7.54 1.35
C MET A 203 2.41 -8.01 0.29
N TRP A 204 3.71 -7.76 0.47
CA TRP A 204 4.74 -8.28 -0.41
C TRP A 204 4.79 -9.82 -0.40
N LEU A 205 4.74 -10.45 0.78
CA LEU A 205 4.69 -11.93 0.88
C LEU A 205 3.43 -12.52 0.24
N ILE A 206 2.28 -11.86 0.38
CA ILE A 206 1.02 -12.27 -0.26
C ILE A 206 1.15 -12.14 -1.79
N SER A 207 1.79 -11.10 -2.30
CA SER A 207 2.06 -10.94 -3.74
C SER A 207 3.01 -12.03 -4.25
N VAL A 208 4.11 -12.29 -3.54
CA VAL A 208 5.08 -13.33 -3.88
C VAL A 208 4.43 -14.71 -3.89
N SER A 209 3.56 -15.00 -2.93
CA SER A 209 2.86 -16.30 -2.87
C SER A 209 1.91 -16.48 -4.07
N LEU A 210 1.22 -15.42 -4.47
CA LEU A 210 0.38 -15.41 -5.66
C LEU A 210 1.21 -15.67 -6.93
N ASP A 211 2.35 -14.99 -7.09
CA ASP A 211 3.22 -15.17 -8.26
C ASP A 211 3.74 -16.62 -8.35
N ILE A 212 4.14 -17.21 -7.22
CA ILE A 212 4.56 -18.62 -7.16
C ILE A 212 3.42 -19.56 -7.57
N MET A 213 2.19 -19.33 -7.07
CA MET A 213 1.03 -20.13 -7.43
C MET A 213 0.72 -20.06 -8.92
N ILE A 214 0.81 -18.87 -9.52
CA ILE A 214 0.59 -18.69 -10.96
C ILE A 214 1.69 -19.39 -11.78
N ILE A 215 2.97 -19.22 -11.42
CA ILE A 215 4.09 -19.90 -12.09
C ILE A 215 3.91 -21.42 -12.06
N ARG A 216 3.55 -21.98 -10.90
CA ARG A 216 3.29 -23.41 -10.75
C ARG A 216 2.11 -23.88 -11.59
N TYR A 217 1.02 -23.11 -11.63
CA TYR A 217 -0.16 -23.42 -12.44
C TYR A 217 0.17 -23.40 -13.95
N ILE A 218 0.97 -22.44 -14.41
CA ILE A 218 1.43 -22.37 -15.81
C ILE A 218 2.26 -23.60 -16.17
N HIS A 219 3.22 -24.00 -15.33
CA HIS A 219 4.04 -25.20 -15.57
C HIS A 219 3.24 -26.51 -15.60
N GLN A 220 2.12 -26.61 -14.89
CA GLN A 220 1.27 -27.81 -14.91
C GLN A 220 0.38 -27.89 -16.16
N ALA A 221 0.22 -26.78 -16.88
CA ALA A 221 -0.65 -26.66 -18.05
C ALA A 221 0.10 -26.74 -19.39
N ILE A 222 1.43 -26.92 -19.35
CA ILE A 222 2.32 -27.15 -20.50
C ILE A 222 2.73 -28.62 -20.45
#